data_AF-A0A7J6X5T7-F1
#
_entry.id   AF-A0A7J6X5T7-F1
#
_cell.length_a   1.000
_cell.length_b   1.000
_cell.length_c   1.000
_cell.angle_alpha   90.00
_cell.angle_beta   90.00
_cell.angle_gamma   90.00
#
_symmetry.space_group_name_H-M   'P 1'
#
loop_
_entity.id
_entity.type
_entity.pdbx_description
1 polymer ?
#
loop_
_entity_poly.entity_id
_entity_poly.type
_entity_poly.pdbx_seq_one_letter_code
_entity_poly.pdbx_strand_id
1 'polypeptide(L)'
;MMQKFFKYGSGSPSSSIENPNYTPPTPTSTSSTPSTPSFSNSNNVFSTTAGTGPARPLRLVYFDEKGKFRMDPEAVATLQLVKGPIGVVSVCGRARQGKSFILNQ
;
A
#
# COMPACT_ATOMS: atom_id res chain seq x y z
N MET A 1 -3.45 -28.22 25.48
CA MET A 1 -3.43 -26.76 25.27
C MET A 1 -1.97 -26.32 25.38
N MET A 2 -1.26 -26.15 24.25
CA MET A 2 0.18 -25.88 24.23
C MET A 2 0.44 -24.39 24.05
N GLN A 3 0.99 -23.73 25.08
CA GLN A 3 1.46 -22.35 25.00
C GLN A 3 2.89 -22.35 24.45
N LYS A 4 3.10 -21.77 23.26
CA LYS A 4 4.43 -21.56 22.69
C LYS A 4 4.98 -20.23 23.21
N PHE A 5 5.93 -20.33 24.13
CA PHE A 5 6.78 -19.23 24.58
C PHE A 5 7.84 -18.95 23.51
N PHE A 6 7.83 -17.76 22.90
CA PHE A 6 8.94 -17.30 22.06
C PHE A 6 9.99 -16.64 22.96
N LYS A 7 11.07 -17.38 23.20
CA LYS A 7 12.25 -16.96 23.96
C LYS A 7 13.14 -16.09 23.07
N TYR A 8 13.25 -14.80 23.41
CA TYR A 8 14.33 -13.94 22.93
C TYR A 8 15.63 -14.36 23.62
N GLY A 9 16.71 -14.60 22.86
CA GLY A 9 18.07 -14.84 23.36
C GLY A 9 19.05 -14.53 22.23
N SER A 10 19.80 -13.43 22.32
CA SER A 10 21.03 -13.18 23.11
C SER A 10 22.26 -13.52 22.27
N GLY A 11 22.96 -12.46 21.84
CA GLY A 11 24.18 -12.57 21.03
C GLY A 11 25.34 -13.22 21.78
N SER A 12 26.22 -13.85 21.02
CA SER A 12 27.49 -14.40 21.49
C SER A 12 28.64 -13.49 21.01
N PRO A 13 29.66 -13.24 21.86
CA PRO A 13 30.83 -12.47 21.48
C PRO A 13 31.87 -13.39 20.83
N SER A 14 32.41 -13.01 19.68
CA SER A 14 33.56 -13.70 19.07
C SER A 14 34.75 -12.76 19.02
N SER A 15 35.82 -13.23 19.66
CA SER A 15 37.10 -12.61 19.96
C SER A 15 37.85 -12.06 18.74
N SER A 16 38.42 -10.87 18.94
CA SER A 16 39.33 -10.15 18.05
C SER A 16 40.68 -10.85 17.88
N ILE A 17 41.05 -11.15 16.64
CA ILE A 17 42.46 -11.26 16.22
C ILE A 17 42.72 -10.03 15.34
N GLU A 18 43.53 -9.11 15.87
CA GLU A 18 43.90 -7.84 15.24
C GLU A 18 44.99 -8.08 14.20
N ASN A 19 44.71 -7.80 12.93
CA ASN A 19 45.67 -7.90 11.83
C ASN A 19 45.89 -6.46 11.29
N PRO A 20 47.06 -5.84 11.48
CA PRO A 20 47.22 -4.38 11.38
C PRO A 20 47.26 -3.82 9.94
N ASN A 21 46.99 -4.62 8.90
CA ASN A 21 47.06 -4.18 7.50
C ASN A 21 45.94 -4.69 6.59
N TYR A 22 44.78 -5.05 7.15
CA TYR A 22 43.57 -5.28 6.35
C TYR A 22 42.57 -4.15 6.56
N THR A 23 42.48 -3.22 5.60
CA THR A 23 41.31 -2.37 5.44
C THR A 23 40.22 -3.17 4.71
N PRO A 24 39.14 -3.60 5.39
CA PRO A 24 38.01 -4.19 4.69
C PRO A 24 37.37 -3.12 3.78
N PRO A 25 36.98 -3.44 2.54
CA PRO A 25 36.15 -2.54 1.77
C PRO A 25 34.85 -2.32 2.53
N THR A 26 34.54 -1.07 2.84
CA THR A 26 33.26 -0.66 3.42
C THR A 26 32.15 -1.21 2.55
N PRO A 27 31.20 -2.01 3.07
CA PRO A 27 29.97 -2.24 2.33
C PRO A 27 29.23 -0.91 2.29
N THR A 28 29.34 -0.19 1.17
CA THR A 28 28.44 0.91 0.84
C THR A 28 27.04 0.31 0.86
N SER A 29 26.38 0.47 2.00
CA SER A 29 24.94 0.26 2.10
C SER A 29 24.33 1.39 1.31
N THR A 30 24.19 1.21 0.00
CA THR A 30 23.16 1.90 -0.77
C THR A 30 21.85 1.43 -0.18
N SER A 31 21.43 2.10 0.89
CA SER A 31 20.06 2.07 1.37
C SER A 31 19.21 2.67 0.26
N SER A 32 18.83 1.85 -0.72
CA SER A 32 17.65 2.08 -1.51
C SER A 32 16.48 2.05 -0.54
N THR A 33 16.18 3.22 0.02
CA THR A 33 14.95 3.44 0.77
C THR A 33 13.81 2.98 -0.13
N PRO A 34 13.01 1.97 0.26
CA PRO A 34 11.77 1.71 -0.44
C PRO A 34 10.94 2.98 -0.26
N SER A 35 10.67 3.66 -1.36
CA SER A 35 9.74 4.78 -1.40
C SER A 35 8.41 4.28 -0.86
N THR A 36 8.12 4.62 0.40
CA THR A 36 6.80 4.44 0.97
C THR A 36 5.82 5.19 0.07
N PRO A 37 4.79 4.55 -0.50
CA PRO A 37 3.70 5.29 -1.12
C PRO A 37 3.07 6.12 0.01
N SER A 38 3.36 7.42 0.00
CA SER A 38 2.67 8.38 0.83
C SER A 38 1.23 8.37 0.36
N PHE A 39 0.37 7.66 1.10
CA PHE A 39 -1.06 7.90 1.02
C PHE A 39 -1.28 9.28 1.61
N SER A 40 -1.07 10.32 0.80
CA SER A 40 -1.52 11.65 1.14
C SER A 40 -3.03 11.52 1.34
N ASN A 41 -3.46 11.66 2.59
CA ASN A 41 -4.86 11.83 2.92
C ASN A 41 -5.26 13.16 2.29
N SER A 42 -5.64 13.11 1.02
CA SER A 42 -6.07 14.28 0.26
C SER A 42 -7.34 14.75 0.93
N ASN A 43 -7.23 15.84 1.69
CA ASN A 43 -8.35 16.71 1.97
C ASN A 43 -9.11 16.86 0.65
N ASN A 44 -10.41 16.56 0.68
CA ASN A 44 -11.30 16.51 -0.47
C ASN A 44 -11.42 17.92 -1.07
N VAL A 45 -10.38 18.33 -1.80
CA VAL A 45 -10.35 19.51 -2.64
C VAL A 45 -10.94 19.04 -3.95
N PHE A 46 -12.22 19.33 -4.11
CA PHE A 46 -12.95 19.19 -5.36
C PHE A 46 -12.19 19.92 -6.47
N SER A 47 -11.36 19.18 -7.20
CA SER A 47 -10.71 19.67 -8.41
C SER A 47 -11.68 19.51 -9.57
N THR A 48 -12.36 20.60 -9.93
CA THR A 48 -13.23 20.72 -11.11
C THR A 48 -12.51 20.59 -12.45
N THR A 49 -11.22 20.26 -12.47
CA THR A 49 -10.46 20.11 -13.70
C THR A 49 -10.81 18.79 -14.35
N ALA A 50 -11.76 18.84 -15.29
CA ALA A 50 -12.03 17.75 -16.21
C ALA A 50 -10.73 17.34 -16.94
N GLY A 51 -10.16 16.20 -16.51
CA GLY A 51 -9.58 15.21 -17.41
C GLY A 51 -8.23 15.48 -18.08
N THR A 52 -7.21 16.01 -17.39
CA THR A 52 -5.82 16.05 -17.93
C THR A 52 -4.77 15.42 -17.03
N GLY A 53 -5.17 14.65 -16.01
CA GLY A 53 -4.28 13.88 -15.14
C GLY A 53 -4.34 12.37 -15.42
N PRO A 54 -3.32 11.60 -14.99
CA PRO A 54 -3.39 10.14 -15.05
C PRO A 54 -4.63 9.61 -14.31
N ALA A 55 -5.22 8.53 -14.83
CA ALA A 55 -6.38 7.91 -14.22
C ALA A 55 -6.07 7.49 -12.78
N ARG A 56 -6.97 7.82 -11.85
CA ARG A 56 -6.85 7.49 -10.42
C ARG A 56 -7.98 6.56 -9.99
N PRO A 57 -7.74 5.60 -9.09
CA PRO A 57 -8.80 4.77 -8.54
C PRO A 57 -9.77 5.65 -7.73
N LEU A 58 -11.07 5.41 -7.92
CA LEU A 58 -12.13 6.12 -7.20
C LEU A 58 -12.85 5.16 -6.26
N ARG A 59 -12.93 5.52 -4.99
CA ARG A 59 -13.56 4.68 -3.95
C ARG A 59 -15.07 4.76 -4.13
N LEU A 60 -15.71 3.63 -4.41
CA LEU A 60 -17.16 3.58 -4.59
C LEU A 60 -17.92 3.47 -3.26
N VAL A 61 -17.49 2.55 -2.39
CA VAL A 61 -18.11 2.27 -1.08
C VAL A 61 -17.08 2.42 0.02
N TYR A 62 -17.49 2.99 1.15
CA TYR A 62 -16.69 3.04 2.38
C TYR A 62 -17.51 2.71 3.61
N PHE A 63 -16.81 2.39 4.70
CA PHE A 63 -17.41 2.22 6.02
C PHE A 63 -17.34 3.56 6.75
N ASP A 64 -18.49 4.10 7.16
CA ASP A 64 -18.54 5.31 7.95
C ASP A 64 -18.10 5.05 9.41
N GLU A 65 -17.90 6.12 10.17
CA GLU A 65 -17.52 6.05 11.59
C GLU A 65 -18.55 5.32 12.46
N LYS A 66 -19.80 5.23 12.00
CA LYS A 66 -20.91 4.55 12.68
C LYS A 66 -21.01 3.08 12.27
N GLY A 67 -20.07 2.61 11.46
CA GLY A 67 -20.02 1.28 10.92
C GLY A 67 -21.11 0.91 9.91
N LYS A 68 -21.53 1.88 9.11
CA LYS A 68 -22.46 1.67 8.00
C LYS A 68 -21.76 1.87 6.67
N PHE A 69 -22.18 1.09 5.67
CA PHE A 69 -21.73 1.30 4.30
C PHE A 69 -22.35 2.57 3.73
N ARG A 70 -21.51 3.40 3.12
CA ARG A 70 -21.93 4.57 2.37
C ARG A 70 -21.27 4.61 1.00
N MET A 71 -22.02 5.17 0.05
CA MET A 71 -21.50 5.47 -1.28
C MET A 71 -20.74 6.78 -1.25
N ASP A 72 -19.64 6.84 -2.00
CA ASP A 72 -18.92 8.08 -2.23
C ASP A 72 -19.64 8.93 -3.28
N PRO A 73 -20.06 10.18 -2.98
CA PRO A 73 -20.79 11.00 -3.92
C PRO A 73 -20.00 11.32 -5.19
N GLU A 74 -18.66 11.41 -5.13
CA GLU A 74 -17.81 11.65 -6.31
C GLU A 74 -17.88 10.47 -7.29
N ALA A 75 -17.88 9.25 -6.76
CA ALA A 75 -18.01 8.03 -7.55
C ALA A 75 -19.37 7.93 -8.25
N VAL A 76 -20.45 8.25 -7.51
CA VAL A 76 -21.81 8.21 -8.04
C VAL A 76 -21.99 9.25 -9.15
N ALA A 77 -21.53 10.49 -8.95
CA ALA A 77 -21.62 11.53 -9.97
C ALA A 77 -20.85 11.15 -11.24
N THR A 78 -19.67 10.55 -11.09
CA THR A 78 -18.85 10.10 -12.22
C THR A 78 -19.55 9.00 -13.02
N LEU A 79 -20.17 8.02 -12.34
CA LEU A 79 -20.93 6.95 -13.00
C LEU A 79 -22.16 7.49 -13.74
N GLN A 80 -22.84 8.51 -13.19
CA GLN A 80 -24.00 9.15 -13.83
C GLN A 80 -23.65 9.92 -15.11
N LEU A 81 -22.39 10.34 -15.29
CA LEU A 81 -21.93 11.03 -16.50
C LEU A 81 -21.69 10.06 -17.67
N VAL A 82 -21.56 8.76 -17.41
CA VAL A 82 -21.33 7.76 -18.45
C VAL A 82 -22.61 7.58 -19.27
N LYS A 83 -22.54 7.91 -20.56
CA LYS A 83 -23.65 7.71 -21.50
C LYS A 83 -23.46 6.37 -22.20
N GLY A 84 -24.33 5.40 -21.91
CA GLY A 84 -24.34 4.08 -22.56
C GLY A 84 -24.31 2.91 -21.57
N PRO A 85 -24.34 1.65 -22.06
CA PRO A 85 -24.24 0.47 -21.22
C PRO A 85 -22.85 0.36 -20.57
N ILE A 86 -22.83 -0.09 -19.31
CA ILE A 86 -21.61 -0.24 -18.51
C ILE A 86 -21.33 -1.73 -18.28
N GLY A 87 -20.16 -2.20 -18.72
CA GLY A 87 -19.63 -3.50 -18.32
C GLY A 87 -18.94 -3.40 -16.97
N VAL A 88 -19.22 -4.34 -16.06
CA VAL A 88 -18.64 -4.35 -14.70
C VAL A 88 -17.86 -5.64 -14.49
N VAL A 89 -16.61 -5.50 -14.08
CA VAL A 89 -15.72 -6.62 -13.68
C VAL A 89 -15.33 -6.42 -12.22
N SER A 90 -15.39 -7.48 -11.43
CA SER A 90 -15.00 -7.43 -10.01
C SER A 90 -14.10 -8.62 -9.65
N VAL A 91 -13.15 -8.37 -8.74
CA VAL A 91 -12.26 -9.40 -8.19
C VAL A 91 -12.51 -9.47 -6.68
N CYS A 92 -12.95 -10.63 -6.20
CA CYS A 92 -13.23 -10.87 -4.79
C CYS A 92 -12.30 -11.96 -4.21
N GLY A 93 -12.18 -12.00 -2.88
CA GLY A 93 -11.34 -12.98 -2.17
C GLY A 93 -10.63 -12.42 -0.95
N ARG A 94 -9.92 -13.31 -0.22
CA ARG A 94 -9.21 -12.98 1.02
C ARG A 94 -8.24 -11.81 0.84
N ALA A 95 -7.97 -11.07 1.92
CA ALA A 95 -6.95 -10.03 1.92
C ALA A 95 -5.58 -10.63 1.57
N ARG A 96 -4.72 -9.81 0.94
CA ARG A 96 -3.31 -10.14 0.66
C ARG A 96 -3.07 -11.29 -0.34
N GLN A 97 -3.98 -11.47 -1.30
CA GLN A 97 -3.88 -12.45 -2.39
C GLN A 97 -3.61 -11.80 -3.77
N GLY A 98 -3.13 -10.55 -3.81
CA GLY A 98 -2.78 -9.90 -5.08
C GLY A 98 -3.95 -9.36 -5.92
N LYS A 99 -5.12 -9.09 -5.32
CA LYS A 99 -6.29 -8.57 -6.07
C LYS A 99 -6.02 -7.27 -6.83
N SER A 100 -5.28 -6.33 -6.23
CA SER A 100 -4.90 -5.10 -6.92
C SER A 100 -3.80 -5.32 -7.97
N PHE A 101 -3.01 -6.40 -7.85
CA PHE A 101 -1.98 -6.74 -8.82
C PHE A 101 -2.61 -7.14 -10.15
N ILE A 102 -3.65 -7.98 -10.14
CA ILE A 102 -4.36 -8.41 -11.35
C ILE A 102 -5.17 -7.28 -12.00
N LEU A 103 -5.73 -6.34 -11.23
CA LEU A 103 -6.49 -5.21 -11.78
C LEU A 103 -5.63 -4.13 -12.44
N ASN A 104 -4.31 -4.17 -12.24
CA ASN A 104 -3.35 -3.20 -12.78
C ASN A 104 -2.48 -3.78 -13.92
N GLN A 105 -2.79 -5.00 -14.40
CA GLN A 105 -2.16 -5.56 -15.61
C GLN A 105 -2.95 -5.14 -16.85
#